data_AF-A0AAI9T9Y0-F1
#
_entry.id   AF-A0AAI9T9Y0-F1
#
_cell.length_a   1.000
_cell.length_b   1.000
_cell.length_c   1.000
_cell.angle_alpha   90.00
_cell.angle_beta   90.00
_cell.angle_gamma   90.00
#
_symmetry.space_group_name_H-M   'P 1'
#
loop_
_entity.id
_entity.type
_entity.pdbx_description
1 polymer ?
#
loop_
_entity_poly.entity_id
_entity_poly.type
_entity_poly.pdbx_seq_one_letter_code
_entity_poly.pdbx_strand_id
1 'polypeptide(L)'
;MSSPDSLTYPEGITATLNQSPESPLNVVDVGPSRWAIVSKVQERTNIMNQRDVTNGLGPAYSTEKFLCYPTDSSNTLAFMRVYKQVPIAGTEFKKASIRATQAVKSYEPTELTTLKSLQEKGCDVIPRLLGYQCDQQDEDDTVPGGFITYVIWEKVLGESLDIQKFWGYSFSQREEIRLKFREIYK
;
A
#
# COMPACT_ATOMS: atom_id res chain seq x y z
N MET A 1 -47.71 4.57 22.47
CA MET A 1 -47.11 3.57 21.55
C MET A 1 -46.24 4.32 20.56
N SER A 2 -44.94 4.21 20.43
CA SER A 2 -43.81 3.78 21.25
C SER A 2 -42.59 4.41 20.56
N SER A 3 -41.75 5.17 21.27
CA SER A 3 -40.32 5.31 20.95
C SER A 3 -39.56 4.16 21.64
N PRO A 4 -38.22 4.01 21.49
CA PRO A 4 -37.24 4.39 20.44
C PRO A 4 -36.46 3.14 19.96
N ASP A 5 -35.38 3.28 19.17
CA ASP A 5 -34.06 2.76 19.59
C ASP A 5 -32.94 3.05 18.57
N SER A 6 -31.98 3.83 19.05
CA SER A 6 -30.63 4.00 18.52
C SER A 6 -29.83 2.73 18.77
N LEU A 7 -29.11 2.21 17.78
CA LEU A 7 -28.13 1.13 18.02
C LEU A 7 -26.72 1.62 17.71
N THR A 8 -26.08 2.04 18.79
CA THR A 8 -24.65 1.97 19.07
C THR A 8 -24.03 0.65 18.58
N TYR A 9 -22.93 0.71 17.83
CA TYR A 9 -22.05 -0.44 17.63
C TYR A 9 -21.15 -0.60 18.85
N PRO A 10 -21.22 -1.72 19.60
CA PRO A 10 -20.29 -2.02 20.67
C PRO A 10 -19.01 -2.65 20.10
N GLU A 11 -17.92 -2.40 20.81
CA GLU A 11 -16.61 -3.00 20.66
C GLU A 11 -16.63 -4.53 20.69
N GLY A 12 -15.63 -5.13 20.03
CA GLY A 12 -15.14 -6.47 20.36
C GLY A 12 -15.65 -7.60 19.47
N ILE A 13 -15.15 -7.68 18.23
CA ILE A 13 -15.18 -8.94 17.48
C ILE A 13 -13.83 -9.63 17.66
N THR A 14 -13.83 -10.66 18.52
CA THR A 14 -12.81 -11.71 18.51
C THR A 14 -12.97 -12.47 17.19
N ALA A 15 -12.00 -12.35 16.29
CA ALA A 15 -12.02 -13.06 15.02
C ALA A 15 -11.77 -14.56 15.28
N THR A 16 -12.82 -15.37 15.22
CA THR A 16 -12.69 -16.83 15.17
C THR A 16 -12.27 -17.24 13.77
N LEU A 17 -11.07 -17.79 13.67
CA LEU A 17 -10.44 -18.25 12.43
C LEU A 17 -11.11 -19.56 11.98
N ASN A 18 -12.18 -19.48 11.18
CA ASN A 18 -12.67 -20.63 10.43
C ASN A 18 -11.90 -20.71 9.10
N GLN A 19 -10.89 -21.57 9.09
CA GLN A 19 -10.12 -21.95 7.90
C GLN A 19 -11.02 -22.70 6.91
N SER A 20 -11.07 -22.23 5.66
CA SER A 20 -11.46 -23.05 4.52
C SER A 20 -10.17 -23.53 3.83
N PRO A 21 -10.01 -24.83 3.56
CA PRO A 21 -8.79 -25.36 2.98
C PRO A 21 -8.89 -25.40 1.46
N GLU A 22 -8.28 -24.44 0.77
CA GLU A 22 -7.93 -24.58 -0.66
C GLU A 22 -6.82 -23.58 -1.07
N SER A 23 -5.62 -24.14 -1.30
CA SER A 23 -4.56 -23.69 -2.22
C SER A 23 -3.59 -22.54 -1.84
N PRO A 24 -2.30 -22.63 -2.23
CA PRO A 24 -1.16 -21.85 -1.69
C PRO A 24 -1.02 -20.41 -2.25
N LEU A 25 -2.11 -19.74 -2.60
CA LEU A 25 -2.10 -18.40 -3.22
C LEU A 25 -1.87 -17.24 -2.24
N ASN A 26 -1.71 -17.53 -0.96
CA ASN A 26 -1.68 -16.51 0.09
C ASN A 26 -0.28 -16.24 0.64
N VAL A 27 0.80 -16.81 0.09
CA VAL A 27 2.16 -16.54 0.60
C VAL A 27 3.01 -15.91 -0.50
N VAL A 28 3.58 -14.75 -0.20
CA VAL A 28 4.44 -13.97 -1.10
C VAL A 28 5.85 -13.92 -0.52
N ASP A 29 6.84 -14.19 -1.36
CA ASP A 29 8.26 -14.04 -1.01
C ASP A 29 8.67 -12.59 -1.27
N VAL A 30 9.20 -11.93 -0.24
CA VAL A 30 9.74 -10.56 -0.32
C VAL A 30 11.12 -10.55 0.32
N GLY A 31 12.15 -10.55 -0.52
CA GLY A 31 13.54 -10.72 -0.15
C GLY A 31 13.76 -12.08 0.51
N PRO A 32 14.39 -12.14 1.69
CA PRO A 32 14.61 -13.40 2.41
C PRO A 32 13.40 -13.88 3.22
N SER A 33 12.27 -13.17 3.19
CA SER A 33 11.14 -13.40 4.08
C SER A 33 9.86 -13.76 3.35
N ARG A 34 9.06 -14.63 3.97
CA ARG A 34 7.77 -15.10 3.44
C ARG A 34 6.60 -14.45 4.19
N TRP A 35 5.60 -13.99 3.46
CA TRP A 35 4.48 -13.22 4.00
C TRP A 35 3.14 -13.82 3.62
N ALA A 36 2.35 -14.17 4.62
CA ALA A 36 0.98 -14.63 4.43
C ALA A 36 0.01 -13.44 4.30
N ILE A 37 -0.73 -13.38 3.20
CA ILE A 37 -1.79 -12.41 2.93
C ILE A 37 -3.05 -12.82 3.69
N VAL A 38 -3.57 -11.89 4.48
CA VAL A 38 -4.81 -12.05 5.25
C VAL A 38 -6.00 -11.53 4.44
N SER A 39 -5.90 -10.32 3.91
CA SER A 39 -6.98 -9.68 3.16
C SER A 39 -6.48 -8.51 2.32
N LYS A 40 -7.21 -8.19 1.26
CA LYS A 40 -7.04 -6.96 0.48
C LYS A 40 -7.71 -5.80 1.20
N VAL A 41 -6.98 -4.70 1.39
CA VAL A 41 -7.41 -3.51 2.13
C VAL A 41 -7.80 -2.39 1.18
N GLN A 42 -7.04 -2.19 0.10
CA GLN A 42 -7.27 -1.08 -0.82
C GLN A 42 -6.61 -1.35 -2.17
N GLU A 43 -7.22 -0.82 -3.22
CA GLU A 43 -6.63 -0.71 -4.55
C GLU A 43 -6.72 0.73 -5.03
N ARG A 44 -5.67 1.21 -5.70
CA ARG A 44 -5.65 2.53 -6.34
C ARG A 44 -4.83 2.47 -7.61
N THR A 45 -5.26 3.21 -8.63
CA THR A 45 -4.51 3.35 -9.88
C THR A 45 -4.12 4.80 -10.09
N ASN A 46 -2.84 5.01 -10.40
CA ASN A 46 -2.28 6.25 -10.90
C ASN A 46 -2.29 6.19 -12.44
N ILE A 47 -3.37 6.70 -13.03
CA ILE A 47 -3.53 6.74 -14.49
C ILE A 47 -2.72 7.92 -15.02
N MET A 48 -1.80 7.64 -15.95
CA MET A 48 -1.04 8.65 -16.67
C MET A 48 -1.28 8.53 -18.17
N ASN A 49 -1.47 9.65 -18.85
CA ASN A 49 -1.46 9.70 -20.31
C ASN A 49 -0.05 10.03 -20.84
N GLN A 50 0.13 9.99 -22.16
CA GLN A 50 1.44 10.22 -22.78
C GLN A 50 2.02 11.60 -22.45
N ARG A 51 1.18 12.64 -22.36
CA ARG A 51 1.61 14.01 -22.01
C ARG A 51 2.12 14.07 -20.58
N ASP A 52 1.45 13.42 -19.64
CA ASP A 52 1.84 13.39 -18.22
C ASP A 52 3.24 12.77 -18.05
N VAL A 53 3.48 11.64 -18.73
CA VAL A 53 4.77 10.96 -18.73
C VAL A 53 5.85 11.82 -19.38
N THR A 54 5.57 12.42 -20.54
CA THR A 54 6.51 13.33 -21.23
C THR A 54 6.85 14.57 -20.40
N ASN A 55 5.90 15.04 -19.57
CA ASN A 55 6.12 16.14 -18.63
C ASN A 55 6.88 15.73 -17.36
N GLY A 56 7.26 14.45 -17.22
CA GLY A 56 8.02 13.96 -16.08
C GLY A 56 7.20 13.74 -14.80
N LEU A 57 5.87 13.56 -14.91
CA LEU A 57 5.01 13.29 -13.73
C LEU A 57 5.17 11.87 -13.16
N GLY A 58 6.04 11.05 -13.77
CA GLY A 58 6.32 9.68 -13.39
C GLY A 58 5.51 8.64 -14.17
N PRO A 59 5.67 7.35 -13.86
CA PRO A 59 5.00 6.27 -14.57
C PRO A 59 3.52 6.12 -14.17
N ALA A 60 2.73 5.51 -15.06
CA ALA A 60 1.44 4.95 -14.69
C ALA A 60 1.65 3.68 -13.84
N TYR A 61 0.89 3.51 -12.77
CA TYR A 61 0.96 2.29 -11.94
C TYR A 61 -0.36 2.01 -11.23
N SER A 62 -0.56 0.75 -10.84
CA SER A 62 -1.58 0.37 -9.87
C SER A 62 -0.91 0.01 -8.55
N THR A 63 -1.65 0.19 -7.47
CA THR A 63 -1.25 -0.20 -6.12
C THR A 63 -2.30 -1.06 -5.49
N GLU A 64 -1.86 -2.13 -4.84
CA GLU A 64 -2.71 -2.99 -4.04
C GLU A 64 -2.12 -3.08 -2.64
N LYS A 65 -2.94 -2.74 -1.64
CA LYS A 65 -2.59 -2.81 -0.23
C LYS A 65 -3.26 -4.02 0.41
N PHE A 66 -2.49 -4.80 1.12
CA PHE A 66 -2.91 -6.00 1.83
C PHE A 66 -2.59 -5.90 3.32
N LEU A 67 -3.38 -6.59 4.13
CA LEU A 67 -3.03 -6.97 5.48
C LEU A 67 -2.32 -8.32 5.42
N CYS A 68 -1.17 -8.45 6.08
CA CYS A 68 -0.35 -9.67 6.03
C CYS A 68 0.36 -9.92 7.36
N TYR A 69 1.03 -11.07 7.49
CA TYR A 69 1.94 -11.37 8.61
C TYR A 69 3.10 -12.25 8.12
N PRO A 70 4.28 -12.19 8.75
CA PRO A 70 5.42 -13.04 8.38
C PRO A 70 5.14 -14.49 8.77
N THR A 71 5.48 -15.46 7.91
CA THR A 71 5.22 -16.88 8.24
C THR A 71 6.17 -17.45 9.28
N ASP A 72 7.34 -16.85 9.43
CA ASP A 72 8.48 -17.42 10.17
C ASP A 72 8.68 -16.80 11.56
N SER A 73 7.82 -15.85 11.97
CA SER A 73 7.94 -15.16 13.26
C SER A 73 6.58 -14.93 13.91
N SER A 74 6.52 -14.10 14.95
CA SER A 74 5.24 -13.79 15.61
C SER A 74 4.21 -13.31 14.58
N ASN A 75 2.95 -13.72 14.75
CA ASN A 75 1.78 -13.32 13.92
C ASN A 75 1.45 -11.82 14.03
N THR A 76 2.46 -10.96 14.14
CA THR A 76 2.32 -9.51 14.16
C THR A 76 1.89 -9.07 12.77
N LEU A 77 0.73 -8.42 12.73
CA LEU A 77 0.18 -7.92 11.49
C LEU A 77 1.05 -6.80 10.92
N ALA A 78 1.16 -6.80 9.60
CA ALA A 78 1.83 -5.81 8.79
C ALA A 78 0.92 -5.39 7.65
N PHE A 79 1.27 -4.26 7.02
CA PHE A 79 0.74 -3.91 5.72
C PHE A 79 1.78 -4.22 4.66
N MET A 80 1.31 -4.78 3.55
CA MET A 80 2.06 -4.90 2.31
C MET A 80 1.39 -4.00 1.27
N ARG A 81 2.16 -3.25 0.50
CA ARG A 81 1.68 -2.63 -0.74
C ARG A 81 2.55 -3.05 -1.90
N VAL A 82 1.87 -3.52 -2.95
CA VAL A 82 2.47 -3.85 -4.24
C VAL A 82 2.21 -2.69 -5.17
N TYR A 83 3.27 -2.15 -5.77
CA TYR A 83 3.21 -1.16 -6.85
C TYR A 83 3.55 -1.89 -8.14
N LYS A 84 2.65 -1.91 -9.13
CA LYS A 84 2.89 -2.54 -10.42
C LYS A 84 2.69 -1.51 -11.53
N GLN A 85 3.68 -1.37 -12.41
CA GLN A 85 3.54 -0.48 -13.56
C GLN A 85 2.39 -0.94 -14.45
N VAL A 86 1.53 -0.01 -14.87
CA VAL A 86 0.45 -0.27 -15.81
C VAL A 86 0.69 0.51 -17.11
N PRO A 87 0.03 0.14 -18.21
CA PRO A 87 0.20 0.84 -19.48
C PRO A 87 -0.25 2.30 -19.37
N ILE A 88 0.39 3.17 -20.15
CA ILE A 88 -0.07 4.54 -20.36
C ILE A 88 -1.49 4.49 -20.93
N ALA A 89 -2.34 5.39 -20.46
CA ALA A 89 -3.74 5.47 -20.88
C ALA A 89 -3.85 5.52 -22.42
N GLY A 90 -4.68 4.63 -22.99
CA GLY A 90 -4.86 4.46 -24.45
C GLY A 90 -3.92 3.46 -25.11
N THR A 91 -3.04 2.81 -24.34
CA THR A 91 -2.12 1.77 -24.85
C THR A 91 -2.37 0.37 -24.28
N GLU A 92 -3.39 0.21 -23.44
CA GLU A 92 -3.71 -1.00 -22.67
C GLU A 92 -3.86 -2.23 -23.59
N PHE A 93 -4.55 -2.04 -24.72
CA PHE A 93 -4.83 -3.10 -25.69
C PHE A 93 -3.83 -3.15 -26.85
N LYS A 94 -2.74 -2.38 -26.80
CA LYS A 94 -1.66 -2.48 -27.80
C LYS A 94 -0.87 -3.77 -27.59
N LYS A 95 -0.09 -4.18 -28.59
CA LYS A 95 0.78 -5.36 -28.50
C LYS A 95 1.73 -5.24 -27.30
N ALA A 96 2.07 -6.37 -26.68
CA ALA A 96 3.01 -6.43 -25.56
C ALA A 96 4.32 -5.68 -25.86
N SER A 97 4.87 -5.84 -27.06
CA SER A 97 6.08 -5.12 -27.50
C SER A 97 5.97 -3.59 -27.46
N ILE A 98 4.78 -3.03 -27.69
CA ILE A 98 4.51 -1.59 -27.60
C ILE A 98 4.38 -1.14 -26.14
N ARG A 99 3.83 -2.00 -25.28
CA ARG A 99 3.75 -1.71 -23.83
C ARG A 99 5.13 -1.83 -23.18
N ALA A 100 5.95 -2.78 -23.61
CA ALA A 100 7.34 -2.95 -23.18
C ALA A 100 8.19 -1.69 -23.40
N THR A 101 7.94 -0.91 -24.44
CA THR A 101 8.69 0.36 -24.65
C THR A 101 8.41 1.41 -23.59
N GLN A 102 7.39 1.22 -22.74
CA GLN A 102 7.03 2.10 -21.63
C GLN A 102 7.69 1.69 -20.32
N ALA A 103 8.37 0.53 -20.30
CA ALA A 103 8.95 -0.06 -19.10
C ALA A 103 9.90 0.89 -18.39
N VAL A 104 9.62 1.13 -17.11
CA VAL A 104 10.55 1.76 -16.17
C VAL A 104 11.21 0.64 -15.37
N LYS A 105 12.52 0.45 -15.57
CA LYS A 105 13.26 -0.70 -15.03
C LYS A 105 13.36 -0.73 -13.51
N SER A 106 13.39 0.43 -12.87
CA SER A 106 13.49 0.58 -11.41
C SER A 106 12.67 1.78 -10.98
N TYR A 107 11.81 1.56 -10.00
CA TYR A 107 10.95 2.58 -9.44
C TYR A 107 10.83 2.36 -7.94
N GLU A 108 11.40 3.27 -7.16
CA GLU A 108 11.15 3.33 -5.72
C GLU A 108 9.99 4.28 -5.45
N PRO A 109 8.82 3.78 -4.99
CA PRO A 109 7.70 4.64 -4.68
C PRO A 109 8.04 5.55 -3.50
N THR A 110 7.40 6.73 -3.44
CA THR A 110 7.60 7.71 -2.37
C THR A 110 7.44 7.12 -0.98
N GLU A 111 6.53 6.16 -0.80
CA GLU A 111 6.35 5.45 0.47
C GLU A 111 7.61 4.71 0.91
N LEU A 112 8.27 3.99 -0.01
CA LEU A 112 9.50 3.26 0.29
C LEU A 112 10.65 4.22 0.63
N THR A 113 10.87 5.24 -0.21
CA THR A 113 11.97 6.19 -0.01
C THR A 113 11.79 7.01 1.27
N THR A 114 10.55 7.38 1.60
CA THR A 114 10.21 8.10 2.83
C THR A 114 10.46 7.23 4.06
N LEU A 115 9.99 5.98 4.07
CA LEU A 115 10.20 5.06 5.19
C LEU A 115 11.69 4.78 5.42
N LYS A 116 12.45 4.50 4.35
CA LYS A 116 13.92 4.35 4.43
C LYS A 116 14.56 5.59 5.08
N SER A 117 14.30 6.78 4.52
CA SER A 117 14.96 8.01 4.98
C SER A 117 14.60 8.37 6.43
N LEU A 118 13.34 8.20 6.83
CA LEU A 118 12.92 8.52 8.20
C LEU A 118 13.46 7.49 9.20
N GLN A 119 13.53 6.21 8.82
CA GLN A 119 14.12 5.17 9.66
C GLN A 119 15.63 5.36 9.83
N GLU A 120 16.35 5.72 8.76
CA GLU A 120 17.79 6.07 8.81
C GLU A 120 18.08 7.25 9.74
N LYS A 121 17.15 8.21 9.83
CA LYS A 121 17.24 9.35 10.75
C LYS A 121 16.84 9.00 12.19
N GLY A 122 16.43 7.76 12.47
CA GLY A 122 16.01 7.33 13.79
C GLY A 122 14.67 7.90 14.23
N CYS A 123 13.79 8.28 13.29
CA CYS A 123 12.44 8.72 13.60
C CYS A 123 11.65 7.54 14.19
N ASP A 124 11.19 7.66 15.44
CA ASP A 124 10.50 6.61 16.19
C ASP A 124 8.97 6.63 16.01
N VAL A 125 8.46 7.61 15.26
CA VAL A 125 7.03 7.92 15.13
C VAL A 125 6.48 7.57 13.76
N ILE A 126 7.21 6.73 13.04
CA ILE A 126 6.81 6.10 11.78
C ILE A 126 6.57 4.61 12.01
N PRO A 127 5.69 3.96 11.22
CA PRO A 127 5.69 2.51 11.16
C PRO A 127 7.06 2.02 10.66
N ARG A 128 7.59 0.96 11.28
CA ARG A 128 8.87 0.39 10.84
C ARG A 128 8.75 -0.22 9.45
N LEU A 129 9.76 0.03 8.60
CA LEU A 129 9.94 -0.71 7.36
C LEU A 129 10.42 -2.12 7.71
N LEU A 130 9.61 -3.13 7.35
CA LEU A 130 9.87 -4.54 7.68
C LEU A 130 10.56 -5.26 6.53
N GLY A 131 10.31 -4.83 5.29
CA GLY A 131 10.91 -5.42 4.11
C GLY A 131 10.46 -4.71 2.84
N TYR A 132 11.23 -4.87 1.77
CA TYR A 132 10.86 -4.42 0.44
C TYR A 132 11.61 -5.23 -0.61
N GLN A 133 11.07 -5.27 -1.82
CA GLN A 133 11.69 -5.86 -2.99
C GLN A 133 11.31 -5.06 -4.22
N CYS A 134 12.26 -4.77 -5.08
CA CYS A 134 12.07 -4.05 -6.34
C CYS A 134 12.47 -4.97 -7.48
N ASP A 135 11.52 -5.41 -8.29
CA ASP A 135 11.73 -6.32 -9.42
C ASP A 135 11.19 -5.74 -10.73
N GLN A 136 11.27 -6.56 -11.77
CA GLN A 136 10.69 -6.32 -13.08
C GLN A 136 9.54 -7.29 -13.36
N GLN A 137 8.59 -6.80 -14.13
CA GLN A 137 7.46 -7.54 -14.66
C GLN A 137 7.91 -8.50 -15.75
N ASP A 138 7.28 -9.68 -15.78
CA ASP A 138 7.56 -10.74 -16.74
C ASP A 138 7.06 -10.38 -18.15
N GLU A 139 7.38 -11.22 -19.14
CA GLU A 139 7.00 -10.98 -20.55
C GLU A 139 5.48 -10.97 -20.80
N ASP A 140 4.73 -11.68 -19.96
CA ASP A 140 3.27 -11.82 -20.06
C ASP A 140 2.50 -10.75 -19.26
N ASP A 141 3.23 -9.88 -18.55
CA ASP A 141 2.62 -8.87 -17.70
C ASP A 141 2.06 -7.66 -18.47
N THR A 142 1.37 -6.79 -17.73
CA THR A 142 0.74 -5.59 -18.29
C THR A 142 1.73 -4.66 -18.95
N VAL A 143 2.92 -4.51 -18.37
CA VAL A 143 4.04 -3.76 -18.97
C VAL A 143 5.29 -4.64 -18.87
N PRO A 144 5.58 -5.46 -19.89
CA PRO A 144 6.74 -6.33 -19.88
C PRO A 144 8.05 -5.57 -19.63
N GLY A 145 8.85 -6.04 -18.66
CA GLY A 145 10.08 -5.37 -18.22
C GLY A 145 9.88 -4.08 -17.41
N GLY A 146 8.63 -3.65 -17.17
CA GLY A 146 8.30 -2.56 -16.26
C GLY A 146 8.52 -2.96 -14.81
N PHE A 147 8.39 -2.04 -13.85
CA PHE A 147 8.66 -2.37 -12.45
C PHE A 147 7.50 -3.11 -11.76
N ILE A 148 7.84 -3.88 -10.74
CA ILE A 148 6.96 -4.32 -9.67
C ILE A 148 7.69 -4.19 -8.33
N THR A 149 7.11 -3.44 -7.38
CA THR A 149 7.76 -3.11 -6.11
C THR A 149 6.87 -3.48 -4.93
N TYR A 150 7.40 -4.29 -4.02
CA TYR A 150 6.77 -4.70 -2.77
C TYR A 150 7.32 -3.84 -1.63
N VAL A 151 6.43 -3.28 -0.82
CA VAL A 151 6.79 -2.50 0.38
C VAL A 151 6.01 -3.04 1.56
N ILE A 152 6.69 -3.40 2.64
CA ILE A 152 6.08 -3.99 3.83
C ILE A 152 6.45 -3.17 5.06
N TRP A 153 5.44 -2.76 5.82
CA TRP A 153 5.64 -1.97 7.03
C TRP A 153 4.70 -2.39 8.15
N GLU A 154 5.06 -2.01 9.36
CA GLU A 154 4.34 -2.33 10.57
C GLU A 154 2.88 -1.83 10.55
N LYS A 155 1.95 -2.69 10.98
CA LYS A 155 0.59 -2.25 11.27
C LYS A 155 0.55 -1.61 12.66
N VAL A 156 0.52 -0.29 12.71
CA VAL A 156 0.31 0.46 13.97
C VAL A 156 -1.17 0.47 14.40
N LEU A 157 -1.38 0.79 15.68
CA LEU A 157 -2.70 1.02 16.24
C LEU A 157 -3.32 2.31 15.70
N GLY A 158 -4.66 2.37 15.69
CA GLY A 158 -5.43 3.51 15.21
C GLY A 158 -5.93 3.37 13.79
N GLU A 159 -6.52 4.45 13.28
CA GLU A 159 -7.10 4.53 11.95
C GLU A 159 -6.25 5.40 11.02
N SER A 160 -6.26 5.05 9.73
CA SER A 160 -5.64 5.88 8.71
C SER A 160 -6.42 7.20 8.56
N LEU A 161 -5.70 8.32 8.73
CA LEU A 161 -6.15 9.65 8.33
C LEU A 161 -5.95 9.81 6.82
N ASP A 162 -6.93 9.39 6.03
CA ASP A 162 -6.91 9.70 4.61
C ASP A 162 -7.21 11.18 4.34
N ILE A 163 -6.94 11.63 3.11
CA ILE A 163 -7.12 13.02 2.70
C ILE A 163 -8.57 13.50 2.90
N GLN A 164 -9.57 12.67 2.61
CA GLN A 164 -10.98 13.04 2.72
C GLN A 164 -11.39 13.17 4.19
N LYS A 165 -11.00 12.20 5.04
CA LYS A 165 -11.22 12.26 6.49
C LYS A 165 -10.57 13.50 7.09
N PHE A 166 -9.29 13.74 6.78
CA PHE A 166 -8.56 14.87 7.36
C PHE A 166 -9.19 16.21 6.97
N TRP A 167 -9.51 16.43 5.69
CA TRP A 167 -10.11 17.69 5.25
C TRP A 167 -11.60 17.82 5.58
N GLY A 168 -12.29 16.72 5.89
CA GLY A 168 -13.65 16.71 6.41
C GLY A 168 -13.77 17.22 7.85
N TYR A 169 -12.67 17.26 8.61
CA TYR A 169 -12.68 17.79 9.98
C TYR A 169 -12.71 19.32 10.02
N SER A 170 -13.26 19.84 11.12
CA SER A 170 -13.22 21.27 11.41
C SER A 170 -11.78 21.80 11.48
N PHE A 171 -11.60 23.11 11.32
CA PHE A 171 -10.27 23.72 11.41
C PHE A 171 -9.59 23.44 12.75
N SER A 172 -10.30 23.53 13.87
CA SER A 172 -9.76 23.28 15.21
C SER A 172 -9.26 21.84 15.37
N GLN A 173 -10.04 20.85 14.91
CA GLN A 173 -9.62 19.44 14.93
C GLN A 173 -8.39 19.18 14.07
N ARG A 174 -8.34 19.77 12.86
CA ARG A 174 -7.15 19.66 11.99
C ARG A 174 -5.92 20.28 12.64
N GLU A 175 -6.08 21.39 13.35
CA GLU A 175 -4.97 22.02 14.05
C GLU A 175 -4.49 21.21 15.26
N GLU A 176 -5.40 20.61 16.02
CA GLU A 176 -5.03 19.68 17.10
C GLU A 176 -4.20 18.50 16.57
N ILE A 177 -4.61 17.88 15.46
CA ILE A 177 -3.88 16.79 14.81
C ILE A 177 -2.46 17.25 14.40
N ARG A 178 -2.35 18.43 13.77
CA ARG A 178 -1.05 18.98 13.35
C ARG A 178 -0.14 19.29 14.53
N LEU A 179 -0.68 19.83 15.62
CA LEU A 179 0.09 20.14 16.83
C LEU A 179 0.64 18.86 17.46
N LYS A 180 -0.19 17.83 17.62
CA LYS A 180 0.27 16.51 18.10
C LYS A 180 1.35 15.93 17.19
N PHE A 181 1.18 16.03 15.87
CA PHE A 181 2.20 15.57 14.93
C PHE A 181 3.52 16.33 15.09
N ARG A 182 3.51 17.67 15.25
CA ARG A 182 4.73 18.48 15.44
C ARG A 182 5.43 18.24 16.78
N GLU A 183 4.68 17.95 17.84
CA GLU A 183 5.27 17.63 19.16
C GLU A 183 6.08 16.35 19.11
N ILE A 184 5.57 15.38 18.35
CA ILE A 184 6.07 14.03 18.23
C ILE A 184 7.17 13.93 17.14
N TYR A 185 7.04 14.69 16.06
CA TYR A 185 8.01 14.77 14.95
C TYR A 185 9.11 15.80 15.29
N LYS A 186 10.23 15.33 15.86
CA LYS A 186 11.42 16.13 16.18
C LYS A 186 12.50 16.02 15.12
#